data_AF-A0A401XNJ1-F1
#
_entry.id   AF-A0A401XNJ1-F1
#
_cell.length_a   1.000
_cell.length_b   1.000
_cell.length_c   1.000
_cell.angle_alpha   90.00
_cell.angle_beta   90.00
_cell.angle_gamma   90.00
#
_symmetry.space_group_name_H-M   'P 1'
#
loop_
_entity.id
_entity.type
_entity.pdbx_description
1 polymer ?
#
loop_
_entity_poly.entity_id
_entity_poly.type
_entity_poly.pdbx_seq_one_letter_code
_entity_poly.pdbx_strand_id
1 'polypeptide(L)'
;MIGQRAVNIASGLMGGLPIISEIVRSSAIIALGAVSKWSNFFHGFFLLLVMLFLIPIIEWIPNAALAALLIYAGYNLASFKHFIHVYSIGKGQFFIFLTIIFFTLFEDLLVGVAAGMLVKIGIEFYLGLKLKYIFKTSFLIKEFPNETVVHLQEAAIFSHRNTLKKILNSNIEFYR
;
A
#
# COMPACT_ATOMS: atom_id res chain seq x y z
N MET A 1 10.00 3.81 -8.04
CA MET A 1 9.65 5.04 -7.31
C MET A 1 10.06 6.31 -8.06
N ILE A 2 11.26 6.39 -8.65
CA ILE A 2 11.69 7.60 -9.42
C ILE A 2 10.73 7.92 -10.59
N GLY A 3 10.31 6.91 -11.36
CA GLY A 3 9.38 7.10 -12.49
C GLY A 3 8.03 7.72 -12.10
N GLN A 4 7.35 7.20 -11.06
CA GLN A 4 6.07 7.77 -10.59
C GLN A 4 6.21 9.21 -10.11
N ARG A 5 7.34 9.55 -9.45
CA ARG A 5 7.61 10.92 -9.00
C ARG A 5 7.76 11.87 -10.18
N ALA A 6 8.56 11.49 -11.19
CA ALA A 6 8.74 12.29 -12.40
C ALA A 6 7.40 12.50 -13.14
N VAL A 7 6.59 11.45 -13.26
CA VAL A 7 5.27 11.53 -13.89
C VAL A 7 4.31 12.43 -13.11
N ASN A 8 4.30 12.37 -11.78
CA ASN A 8 3.46 13.26 -10.96
C ASN A 8 3.91 14.72 -11.02
N ILE A 9 5.21 14.99 -11.10
CA ILE A 9 5.73 16.35 -11.33
C ILE A 9 5.26 16.86 -12.70
N ALA A 10 5.43 16.05 -13.75
CA ALA A 10 4.98 16.41 -15.09
C ALA A 10 3.45 16.64 -15.15
N SER A 11 2.66 15.75 -14.52
CA SER A 11 1.20 15.89 -14.42
C SER A 11 0.82 17.21 -13.74
N GLY A 12 1.42 17.52 -12.59
CA GLY A 12 1.14 18.77 -11.87
C GLY A 12 1.52 20.03 -12.67
N LEU A 13 2.63 20.01 -13.42
CA LEU A 13 3.02 21.12 -14.30
C LEU A 13 2.02 21.35 -15.45
N MET A 14 1.32 20.30 -15.88
CA MET A 14 0.28 20.38 -16.91
C MET A 14 -1.13 20.62 -16.32
N GLY A 15 -1.25 20.88 -15.01
CA GLY A 15 -2.54 21.06 -14.32
C GLY A 15 -3.30 19.76 -14.03
N GLY A 16 -2.64 18.61 -14.17
CA GLY A 16 -3.21 17.28 -13.92
C GLY A 16 -3.24 16.88 -12.45
N LEU A 17 -4.08 15.89 -12.14
CA LEU A 17 -4.20 15.31 -10.80
C LEU A 17 -3.04 14.35 -10.49
N PRO A 18 -2.76 14.06 -9.20
CA PRO A 18 -1.79 13.04 -8.80
C PRO A 18 -2.14 11.67 -9.40
N ILE A 19 -1.18 11.04 -10.06
CA ILE A 19 -1.32 9.74 -10.71
C ILE A 19 -0.83 8.64 -9.76
N ILE A 20 -1.63 7.59 -9.66
CA ILE A 20 -1.34 6.37 -8.89
C ILE A 20 -1.23 5.16 -9.81
N SER A 21 -0.57 4.09 -9.35
CA SER A 21 -0.55 2.82 -10.07
C SER A 21 -1.80 2.01 -9.74
N GLU A 22 -2.63 1.74 -10.74
CA GLU A 22 -3.85 0.96 -10.60
C GLU A 22 -3.59 -0.53 -10.86
N ILE A 23 -3.84 -1.37 -9.84
CA ILE A 23 -3.59 -2.82 -9.93
C ILE A 23 -4.68 -3.52 -10.75
N VAL A 24 -5.94 -3.11 -10.59
CA VAL A 24 -7.10 -3.78 -11.21
C VAL A 24 -6.99 -3.72 -12.74
N ARG A 25 -6.91 -2.53 -13.33
CA ARG A 25 -6.68 -2.37 -14.78
C ARG A 25 -5.44 -3.09 -15.28
N SER A 26 -4.33 -2.98 -14.57
CA SER A 26 -3.07 -3.65 -14.95
C SER A 26 -3.26 -5.16 -15.02
N SER A 27 -3.94 -5.77 -14.05
CA SER A 27 -4.21 -7.21 -14.04
C SER A 27 -5.10 -7.66 -15.20
N ALA A 28 -6.12 -6.88 -15.55
CA ALA A 28 -7.00 -7.18 -16.68
C ALA A 28 -6.24 -7.12 -18.02
N ILE A 29 -5.41 -6.09 -18.22
CA ILE A 29 -4.58 -5.95 -19.43
C ILE A 29 -3.56 -7.10 -19.54
N ILE A 30 -2.97 -7.52 -18.43
CA ILE A 30 -2.05 -8.69 -18.39
C ILE A 30 -2.80 -9.99 -18.70
N ALA A 31 -4.03 -10.16 -18.18
CA ALA A 31 -4.86 -11.33 -18.47
C ALA A 31 -5.24 -11.44 -19.96
N LEU A 32 -5.29 -10.31 -20.68
CA LEU A 32 -5.47 -10.24 -22.13
C LEU A 32 -4.17 -10.48 -22.93
N GLY A 33 -3.07 -10.87 -22.27
CA GLY A 33 -1.80 -11.22 -22.91
C GLY A 33 -0.85 -10.05 -23.15
N ALA A 34 -1.04 -8.90 -22.47
CA ALA A 34 -0.11 -7.79 -22.60
C ALA A 34 1.27 -8.11 -22.01
N VAL A 35 2.31 -8.01 -22.84
CA VAL A 35 3.71 -8.33 -22.48
C VAL A 35 4.63 -7.11 -22.42
N SER A 36 4.20 -5.95 -22.91
CA SER A 36 5.06 -4.76 -23.04
C SER A 36 4.42 -3.47 -22.55
N LYS A 37 5.26 -2.47 -22.24
CA LYS A 37 4.84 -1.12 -21.83
C LYS A 37 4.05 -0.37 -22.91
N TRP A 38 4.15 -0.82 -24.17
CA TRP A 38 3.39 -0.25 -25.28
C TRP A 38 1.88 -0.37 -25.07
N SER A 39 1.40 -1.43 -24.42
CA SER A 39 -0.03 -1.58 -24.11
C SER A 39 -0.57 -0.40 -23.30
N ASN A 40 0.15 0.00 -22.24
CA ASN A 40 -0.25 1.14 -21.41
C ASN A 40 -0.11 2.48 -22.15
N PHE A 41 0.90 2.62 -23.01
CA PHE A 41 1.08 3.82 -23.84
C PHE A 41 -0.09 4.01 -24.81
N PHE A 42 -0.42 2.96 -25.58
CA PHE A 42 -1.55 3.01 -26.52
C PHE A 42 -2.88 3.19 -25.80
N HIS A 43 -3.08 2.55 -24.64
CA HIS A 43 -4.27 2.77 -23.82
C HIS A 43 -4.44 4.25 -23.43
N GLY A 44 -3.38 4.89 -22.93
CA GLY A 44 -3.39 6.32 -22.62
C GLY A 44 -3.59 7.20 -23.85
N PHE A 45 -2.96 6.85 -24.98
CA PHE A 45 -3.11 7.56 -26.24
C PHE A 45 -4.56 7.49 -26.78
N PHE A 46 -5.19 6.32 -26.74
CA PHE A 46 -6.60 6.18 -27.14
C PHE A 46 -7.53 6.93 -26.20
N LEU A 47 -7.27 6.93 -24.89
CA LEU A 47 -8.04 7.77 -23.95
C LEU A 47 -7.93 9.26 -24.30
N LEU A 48 -6.74 9.74 -24.65
CA LEU A 48 -6.55 11.12 -25.10
C LEU A 48 -7.35 11.42 -26.38
N LEU A 49 -7.31 10.52 -27.37
CA LEU A 49 -8.09 10.68 -28.60
C LEU A 49 -9.60 10.69 -28.33
N VAL A 50 -10.09 9.79 -27.50
CA VAL A 50 -11.51 9.73 -27.09
C VAL A 50 -11.90 11.03 -26.38
N MET A 51 -11.07 11.55 -25.48
CA MET A 51 -11.32 12.83 -24.84
C MET A 51 -11.27 14.00 -25.82
N LEU A 52 -10.45 13.98 -26.87
CA LEU A 52 -10.38 15.10 -27.82
C LEU A 52 -11.55 15.10 -28.82
N PHE A 53 -11.99 13.93 -29.27
CA PHE A 53 -12.95 13.80 -30.38
C PHE A 53 -14.35 13.36 -29.95
N LEU A 54 -14.49 12.64 -28.84
CA LEU A 54 -15.72 11.95 -28.44
C LEU A 54 -16.42 12.56 -27.21
N ILE A 55 -15.98 13.73 -26.71
CA ILE A 55 -16.68 14.46 -25.62
C ILE A 55 -18.20 14.56 -25.86
N PRO A 56 -18.69 14.95 -27.06
CA PRO A 56 -20.13 15.11 -27.28
C PRO A 56 -20.93 13.82 -27.07
N ILE A 57 -20.29 12.66 -27.27
CA ILE A 57 -20.91 11.34 -27.06
C ILE A 57 -20.82 10.95 -25.59
N ILE A 58 -19.73 11.27 -24.90
CA ILE A 58 -19.54 11.00 -23.47
C ILE A 58 -20.58 11.74 -22.62
N GLU A 59 -20.97 12.96 -23.03
CA GLU A 59 -22.02 13.74 -22.35
C GLU A 59 -23.39 13.07 -22.38
N TRP A 60 -23.63 12.11 -23.29
CA TRP A 60 -24.88 11.35 -23.34
C TRP A 60 -24.92 10.19 -22.35
N ILE A 61 -23.81 9.89 -21.66
CA ILE A 61 -23.76 8.81 -20.67
C ILE A 61 -24.68 9.20 -19.49
N PRO A 62 -25.73 8.40 -19.19
CA PRO A 62 -26.61 8.71 -18.08
C PRO A 62 -25.86 8.65 -16.75
N ASN A 63 -26.11 9.62 -15.87
CA ASN A 63 -25.54 9.64 -14.52
C ASN A 63 -25.86 8.35 -13.73
N ALA A 64 -27.00 7.72 -14.00
CA ALA A 64 -27.37 6.43 -13.41
C ALA A 64 -26.39 5.31 -13.79
N ALA A 65 -25.90 5.28 -15.02
CA ALA A 65 -24.91 4.31 -15.47
C ALA A 65 -23.55 4.53 -14.78
N LEU A 66 -23.13 5.79 -14.62
CA LEU A 66 -21.90 6.15 -13.89
C LEU A 66 -22.00 5.77 -12.41
N ALA A 67 -23.13 6.05 -11.76
CA ALA A 67 -23.38 5.67 -10.38
C ALA A 67 -23.36 4.14 -10.20
N ALA A 68 -24.03 3.39 -11.08
CA ALA A 68 -24.01 1.93 -11.06
C ALA A 68 -22.60 1.36 -11.21
N LEU A 69 -21.80 1.93 -12.13
CA LEU A 69 -20.40 1.55 -12.32
C LEU A 69 -19.56 1.80 -11.05
N LEU A 70 -19.73 2.95 -10.40
CA LEU A 70 -19.03 3.30 -9.16
C LEU A 70 -19.41 2.38 -8.00
N ILE A 71 -20.70 2.07 -7.84
CA ILE A 71 -21.19 1.12 -6.82
C ILE A 71 -20.58 -0.27 -7.07
N TYR A 72 -20.58 -0.74 -8.31
CA TYR A 72 -20.00 -2.03 -8.67
C TYR A 72 -18.49 -2.09 -8.42
N ALA A 73 -17.76 -1.04 -8.78
CA ALA A 73 -16.32 -0.94 -8.51
C ALA A 73 -16.05 -0.92 -6.99
N GLY A 74 -16.80 -0.12 -6.24
CA GLY A 74 -16.71 -0.04 -4.78
C GLY A 74 -17.01 -1.39 -4.10
N TYR A 75 -18.04 -2.10 -4.55
CA TYR A 75 -18.39 -3.42 -4.05
C TYR A 75 -17.28 -4.45 -4.25
N ASN A 76 -16.65 -4.46 -5.43
CA ASN A 76 -15.54 -5.35 -5.73
C ASN A 76 -14.29 -5.03 -4.90
N LEU A 77 -14.03 -3.75 -4.61
CA LEU A 77 -12.92 -3.31 -3.77
C LEU A 77 -13.17 -3.63 -2.29
N ALA A 78 -14.41 -3.49 -1.81
CA ALA A 78 -14.81 -3.72 -0.42
C ALA A 78 -15.16 -5.21 -0.14
N SER A 79 -14.35 -6.14 -0.65
CA SER A 79 -14.61 -7.57 -0.48
C SER A 79 -14.69 -7.98 1.00
N PHE A 80 -15.77 -8.66 1.39
CA PHE A 80 -15.98 -9.17 2.75
C PHE A 80 -14.84 -10.08 3.25
N LYS A 81 -14.13 -10.73 2.31
CA LYS A 81 -12.94 -11.54 2.61
C LYS A 81 -11.86 -10.75 3.35
N HIS A 82 -11.71 -9.45 3.06
CA HIS A 82 -10.74 -8.60 3.74
C HIS A 82 -11.08 -8.39 5.22
N PHE A 83 -12.36 -8.27 5.58
CA PHE A 83 -12.78 -8.14 6.98
C PHE A 83 -12.45 -9.39 7.79
N ILE A 84 -12.77 -10.57 7.24
CA ILE A 84 -12.44 -11.85 7.87
C ILE A 84 -10.93 -12.00 8.01
N HIS A 85 -10.18 -11.66 6.96
CA HIS A 85 -8.73 -11.74 6.98
C HIS A 85 -8.13 -10.85 8.07
N VAL A 86 -8.52 -9.57 8.14
CA VAL A 86 -8.01 -8.66 9.17
C VAL A 86 -8.38 -9.13 10.58
N TYR A 87 -9.61 -9.63 10.75
CA TYR A 87 -10.03 -10.21 12.04
C TYR A 87 -9.16 -11.41 12.44
N SER A 88 -8.78 -12.27 11.48
CA SER A 88 -7.89 -13.42 11.73
C SER A 88 -6.46 -13.04 12.12
N ILE A 89 -5.98 -11.85 11.75
CA ILE A 89 -4.64 -11.36 12.13
C ILE A 89 -4.60 -11.02 13.63
N GLY A 90 -5.69 -10.49 14.18
CA GLY A 90 -5.83 -10.24 15.61
C GLY A 90 -6.72 -9.05 15.94
N LYS A 91 -7.24 -9.06 17.18
CA LYS A 91 -8.22 -8.07 17.67
C LYS A 91 -7.70 -6.63 17.60
N GLY A 92 -6.41 -6.40 17.89
CA GLY A 92 -5.81 -5.06 17.80
C GLY A 92 -5.75 -4.51 16.37
N GLN A 93 -5.40 -5.35 15.39
CA GLN A 93 -5.39 -4.95 13.97
C GLN A 93 -6.80 -4.71 13.44
N PHE A 94 -7.76 -5.54 13.87
CA PHE A 94 -9.16 -5.33 13.55
C PHE A 94 -9.71 -4.01 14.12
N PHE A 95 -9.34 -3.65 15.35
CA PHE A 95 -9.73 -2.38 15.94
C PHE A 95 -9.16 -1.16 15.20
N ILE A 96 -7.88 -1.21 14.81
CA ILE A 96 -7.25 -0.16 13.98
C ILE A 96 -8.00 -0.04 12.64
N PHE A 97 -8.28 -1.16 11.99
CA PHE A 97 -8.99 -1.19 10.72
C PHE A 97 -10.40 -0.59 10.82
N LEU A 98 -11.15 -0.94 11.87
CA LEU A 98 -12.48 -0.39 12.09
C LEU A 98 -12.44 1.11 12.39
N THR A 99 -11.40 1.58 13.09
CA THR A 99 -11.17 3.01 13.33
C THR A 99 -10.97 3.76 12.01
N ILE A 100 -10.14 3.23 11.11
CA ILE A 100 -9.91 3.84 9.79
C ILE A 100 -11.23 3.93 9.02
N ILE A 101 -11.99 2.83 8.94
CA ILE A 101 -13.29 2.81 8.24
C ILE A 101 -14.23 3.85 8.83
N PHE A 102 -14.36 3.89 10.16
CA PHE A 102 -15.26 4.81 10.84
C PHE A 102 -14.92 6.26 10.46
N PHE A 103 -13.69 6.71 10.71
CA PHE A 103 -13.31 8.10 10.42
C PHE A 103 -13.30 8.43 8.93
N THR A 104 -13.00 7.47 8.04
CA THR A 104 -13.08 7.69 6.58
C THR A 104 -14.52 7.86 6.11
N LEU A 105 -15.50 7.19 6.73
CA LEU A 105 -16.91 7.32 6.35
C LEU A 105 -17.57 8.59 6.91
N PHE A 106 -17.15 9.04 8.10
CA PHE A 106 -17.77 10.19 8.78
C PHE A 106 -17.07 11.53 8.52
N GLU A 107 -15.76 11.53 8.25
CA GLU A 107 -14.96 12.74 8.06
C GLU A 107 -14.30 12.75 6.67
N ASP A 108 -13.14 12.11 6.55
CA ASP A 108 -12.35 12.03 5.32
C ASP A 108 -11.36 10.85 5.40
N LEU A 109 -10.94 10.35 4.23
CA LEU A 109 -9.87 9.37 4.09
C LEU A 109 -8.60 9.77 4.87
N LEU A 110 -8.16 11.03 4.77
CA LEU A 110 -6.93 11.49 5.40
C LEU A 110 -7.03 11.44 6.93
N VAL A 111 -8.18 11.85 7.48
CA VAL A 111 -8.46 11.79 8.93
C VAL A 111 -8.51 10.35 9.39
N GLY A 112 -9.16 9.45 8.63
CA GLY A 112 -9.21 8.03 8.98
C GLY A 112 -7.84 7.36 9.01
N VAL A 113 -6.98 7.63 8.02
CA VAL A 113 -5.60 7.12 8.00
C VAL A 113 -4.79 7.66 9.19
N ALA A 114 -4.92 8.95 9.50
CA ALA A 114 -4.25 9.56 10.65
C ALA A 114 -4.71 8.94 11.98
N ALA A 115 -6.03 8.78 12.16
CA ALA A 115 -6.61 8.17 13.36
C ALA A 115 -6.15 6.72 13.54
N GLY A 116 -6.17 5.91 12.48
CA GLY A 116 -5.66 4.54 12.52
C GLY A 116 -4.18 4.46 12.88
N MET A 117 -3.36 5.39 12.36
CA MET A 117 -1.95 5.48 12.71
C MET A 117 -1.76 5.82 14.20
N LEU A 118 -2.53 6.77 14.74
CA LEU A 118 -2.48 7.13 16.16
C LEU A 118 -2.90 5.96 17.06
N VAL A 119 -3.99 5.26 16.72
CA VAL A 119 -4.44 4.08 17.47
C VAL A 119 -3.37 2.99 17.45
N LYS A 120 -2.74 2.75 16.30
CA LYS A 120 -1.65 1.78 16.20
C LYS A 120 -0.49 2.13 17.13
N ILE A 121 -0.04 3.38 17.11
CA ILE A 121 1.05 3.87 17.98
C ILE A 121 0.65 3.73 19.46
N GLY A 122 -0.61 4.05 19.81
CA GLY A 122 -1.13 3.91 21.17
C GLY A 122 -1.14 2.45 21.67
N ILE A 123 -1.54 1.50 20.81
CA ILE A 123 -1.51 0.07 21.12
C ILE A 123 -0.06 -0.41 21.34
N GLU A 124 0.86 -0.01 20.46
CA GLU A 124 2.29 -0.36 20.59
C GLU A 124 2.86 0.19 21.91
N PHE A 125 2.50 1.42 22.30
CA PHE A 125 2.91 2.01 23.56
C PHE A 125 2.33 1.28 24.79
N TYR A 126 1.04 0.91 24.76
CA TYR A 126 0.38 0.17 25.84
C TYR A 126 1.00 -1.22 26.06
N LEU A 127 1.45 -1.87 24.99
CA LEU A 127 2.16 -3.15 25.04
C LEU A 127 3.62 -3.02 25.52
N GLY A 128 4.07 -1.82 25.91
CA GLY A 128 5.40 -1.60 26.48
C GLY A 128 6.54 -1.52 25.46
N LEU A 129 6.22 -1.43 24.16
CA LEU A 129 7.22 -1.20 23.12
C LEU A 129 7.72 0.24 23.25
N LYS A 130 8.86 0.44 23.93
CA LYS A 130 9.43 1.78 24.11
C LYS A 130 9.69 2.39 22.71
N LEU A 131 9.31 3.66 22.51
CA LEU A 131 9.54 4.42 21.26
C LEU A 131 10.97 4.32 20.73
N LYS A 132 11.95 4.10 21.62
CA LYS A 132 13.37 3.91 21.29
C LYS A 132 13.63 2.67 20.41
N TYR A 133 12.79 1.64 20.49
CA TYR A 133 12.89 0.41 19.68
C TYR A 133 12.16 0.49 18.33
N ILE A 134 11.40 1.55 18.06
CA ILE A 134 10.80 1.79 16.74
C ILE A 134 11.89 2.19 15.72
N PHE A 135 12.98 2.79 16.20
CA PHE A 135 14.08 3.33 15.39
C PHE A 135 15.45 2.68 15.62
N LYS A 136 15.67 1.94 16.73
CA LYS A 136 16.94 1.24 17.00
C LYS A 136 16.70 -0.06 17.77
N THR A 137 17.06 -1.19 17.17
CA THR A 137 17.13 -2.48 17.89
C THR A 137 18.39 -2.55 18.75
N SER A 138 18.23 -3.01 19.98
CA SER A 138 19.33 -3.56 20.78
C SER A 138 19.44 -5.05 20.47
N PHE A 139 20.46 -5.44 19.72
CA PHE A 139 20.83 -6.85 19.54
C PHE A 139 21.88 -7.21 20.60
N LEU A 140 21.68 -8.30 21.34
CA LEU A 140 22.75 -8.93 22.11
C LEU A 140 23.33 -10.05 21.25
N ILE A 141 24.51 -9.80 20.68
CA ILE A 141 25.29 -10.80 19.96
C ILE A 141 26.08 -11.58 21.02
N LYS A 142 25.80 -12.88 21.17
CA LYS A 142 26.67 -13.81 21.89
C LYS A 142 27.35 -14.69 20.86
N GLU A 143 28.63 -14.46 20.63
CA GLU A 143 29.47 -15.30 19.77
C GLU A 143 29.96 -16.52 20.56
N PHE A 144 29.77 -17.72 19.99
CA PHE A 144 30.41 -18.94 20.43
C PHE A 144 31.29 -19.49 19.29
N PRO A 145 32.32 -20.30 19.59
CA PRO A 145 33.42 -20.61 18.66
C PRO A 145 33.07 -21.33 17.34
N ASN A 146 31.85 -21.85 17.19
CA ASN A 146 31.46 -22.63 16.00
C ASN A 146 30.00 -22.44 15.54
N GLU A 147 29.23 -21.60 16.22
CA GLU A 147 27.84 -21.30 15.86
C GLU A 147 27.50 -19.87 16.26
N THR A 148 27.00 -19.08 15.30
CA THR A 148 26.48 -17.73 15.56
C THR A 148 25.00 -17.82 15.90
N VAL A 149 24.67 -17.95 17.19
CA VAL A 149 23.27 -18.00 17.63
C VAL A 149 22.74 -16.59 17.89
N VAL A 150 21.91 -16.09 16.96
CA VAL A 150 21.25 -14.79 17.11
C VAL A 150 19.98 -14.95 17.95
N HIS A 151 20.09 -14.65 19.25
CA HIS A 151 18.91 -14.57 20.11
C HIS A 151 18.16 -13.26 19.87
N LEU A 152 17.04 -13.35 19.14
CA LEU A 152 16.07 -12.25 19.05
C LEU A 152 15.35 -12.14 20.40
N GLN A 153 15.78 -11.18 21.22
CA GLN A 153 15.22 -10.94 22.57
C GLN A 153 13.84 -10.27 22.54
N GLU A 154 13.41 -9.74 21.39
CA GLU A 154 12.19 -8.92 21.27
C GLU A 154 11.41 -9.21 19.97
N ALA A 155 10.14 -8.77 19.95
CA ALA A 155 9.24 -8.92 18.82
C ALA A 155 9.78 -8.23 17.56
N ALA A 156 9.96 -8.99 16.47
CA ALA A 156 10.44 -8.46 15.21
C ALA A 156 9.34 -7.63 14.51
N ILE A 157 9.43 -6.29 14.64
CA ILE A 157 8.56 -5.35 13.93
C ILE A 157 9.10 -5.10 12.50
N PHE A 158 8.22 -4.82 11.53
CA PHE A 158 8.55 -4.53 10.13
C PHE A 158 9.66 -3.47 9.93
N SER A 159 9.77 -2.49 10.83
CA SER A 159 10.84 -1.46 10.84
C SER A 159 12.25 -2.08 10.83
N HIS A 160 12.42 -3.25 11.46
CA HIS A 160 13.70 -3.94 11.60
C HIS A 160 14.13 -4.74 10.36
N ARG A 161 13.28 -4.86 9.33
CA ARG A 161 13.55 -5.71 8.15
C ARG A 161 14.85 -5.36 7.44
N ASN A 162 15.16 -4.08 7.29
CA ASN A 162 16.37 -3.65 6.58
C ASN A 162 17.64 -3.91 7.40
N THR A 163 17.56 -3.80 8.73
CA THR A 163 18.66 -4.11 9.65
C THR A 163 18.92 -5.61 9.72
N LEU A 164 17.86 -6.43 9.80
CA LEU A 164 17.96 -7.90 9.74
C LEU A 164 18.58 -8.38 8.43
N LYS A 165 18.18 -7.79 7.30
CA LYS A 165 18.80 -8.10 6.00
C LYS A 165 20.30 -7.78 5.96
N LYS A 166 20.73 -6.67 6.56
CA LYS A 166 22.15 -6.30 6.61
C LYS A 166 22.96 -7.29 7.44
N ILE A 167 22.46 -7.70 8.60
CA ILE A 167 23.13 -8.66 9.50
C ILE A 167 23.19 -10.05 8.86
N LEU A 168 22.10 -10.51 8.22
CA LEU A 168 22.13 -11.78 7.50
C LEU A 168 23.15 -11.75 6.36
N ASN A 169 23.17 -10.68 5.56
CA ASN A 169 24.07 -10.59 4.42
C ASN A 169 25.54 -10.43 4.83
N SER A 170 25.85 -9.71 5.92
CA SER A 170 27.23 -9.56 6.41
C SER A 170 27.81 -10.85 7.00
N ASN A 171 26.98 -11.70 7.59
CA ASN A 171 27.43 -12.99 8.14
C ASN A 171 27.52 -14.11 7.10
N ILE A 172 26.88 -13.96 5.93
CA ILE A 172 26.98 -14.93 4.83
C ILE A 172 28.26 -14.71 4.01
N GLU A 173 28.85 -13.51 3.99
CA GLU A 173 30.15 -13.26 3.33
C GLU A 173 31.35 -13.88 4.06
N PHE A 174 31.21 -14.24 5.35
CA PHE A 174 32.28 -14.91 6.11
C PHE A 174 32.41 -16.43 5.85
N TYR A 175 31.49 -17.02 5.07
CA TYR A 175 31.49 -18.46 4.71
C TYR A 175 31.81 -18.71 3.23
N ARG A 176 32.50 -17.77 2.56
CA ARG A 176 32.99 -17.96 1.20
C ARG A 176 34.50 -17.92 1.11
#